data_AF-A0A966SM62-F1
#
_entry.id   AF-A0A966SM62-F1
#
_cell.length_a   1.000
_cell.length_b   1.000
_cell.length_c   1.000
_cell.angle_alpha   90.00
_cell.angle_beta   90.00
_cell.angle_gamma   90.00
#
_symmetry.space_group_name_H-M   'P 1'
#
loop_
_entity.id
_entity.type
_entity.pdbx_description
1 polymer ?
#
loop_
_entity_poly.entity_id
_entity_poly.type
_entity_poly.pdbx_seq_one_letter_code
_entity_poly.pdbx_strand_id
1 'polypeptide(L)'
;FGKPAELALAPNGTLYIADAAQHTIRRLTPDGHVSTVAGLVGADGANGLARFFNPYGLAIAARGHLVVADTYNQTVRELLAPFAVGVAASGNGRIVVWEAVVGMSYQAQFIDGLAAQVWQNLSPPISASSTTVSVIDFSSPGSSSSSFYRILRID
;
A
#
# COMPACT_ATOMS: atom_id res chain seq x y z
N PHE A 1 18.18 7.92 -4.49
CA PHE A 1 18.38 7.07 -3.30
C PHE A 1 19.47 7.69 -2.45
N GLY A 2 19.46 7.50 -1.14
CA GLY A 2 20.50 7.99 -0.22
C GLY A 2 21.43 6.88 0.30
N LYS A 3 20.88 5.71 0.67
CA LYS A 3 21.65 4.51 1.02
C LYS A 3 20.74 3.27 0.92
N PRO A 4 20.57 2.68 -0.27
CA PRO A 4 19.88 1.40 -0.42
C PRO A 4 20.53 0.33 0.47
N ALA A 5 19.76 -0.31 1.34
CA ALA A 5 20.25 -1.32 2.28
C ALA A 5 19.87 -2.75 1.87
N GLU A 6 18.59 -2.97 1.52
CA GLU A 6 18.07 -4.26 1.07
C GLU A 6 17.01 -4.07 -0.02
N LEU A 7 16.78 -5.15 -0.79
CA LEU A 7 15.77 -5.28 -1.82
C LEU A 7 14.87 -6.47 -1.51
N ALA A 8 13.56 -6.34 -1.74
CA ALA A 8 12.62 -7.44 -1.70
C ALA A 8 11.79 -7.47 -3.00
N LEU A 9 11.76 -8.62 -3.68
CA LEU A 9 11.01 -8.81 -4.92
C LEU A 9 9.61 -9.36 -4.62
N ALA A 10 8.58 -8.64 -5.03
CA ALA A 10 7.21 -9.10 -4.95
C ALA A 10 6.83 -10.01 -6.14
N PRO A 11 5.81 -10.88 -5.99
CA PRO A 11 5.39 -11.80 -7.05
C PRO A 11 4.94 -11.12 -8.35
N ASN A 12 4.51 -9.86 -8.29
CA ASN A 12 4.15 -9.07 -9.48
C ASN A 12 5.36 -8.43 -10.19
N GLY A 13 6.59 -8.74 -9.75
CA GLY A 13 7.84 -8.21 -10.32
C GLY A 13 8.28 -6.86 -9.74
N THR A 14 7.51 -6.26 -8.85
CA THR A 14 7.87 -5.00 -8.19
C THR A 14 8.98 -5.22 -7.16
N LEU A 15 10.01 -4.38 -7.19
CA LEU A 15 11.07 -4.34 -6.19
C LEU A 15 10.77 -3.29 -5.11
N TYR A 16 10.88 -3.69 -3.85
CA TYR A 16 10.86 -2.78 -2.70
C TYR A 16 12.28 -2.58 -2.21
N ILE A 17 12.66 -1.33 -1.94
CA ILE A 17 14.01 -0.95 -1.53
C ILE A 17 13.95 -0.20 -0.21
N ALA A 18 14.75 -0.62 0.78
CA ALA A 18 14.97 0.14 1.99
C ALA A 18 16.00 1.23 1.70
N ASP A 19 15.56 2.49 1.60
CA ASP A 19 16.44 3.64 1.38
C ASP A 19 16.78 4.26 2.74
N ALA A 20 17.75 3.62 3.41
CA ALA A 20 18.00 3.76 4.84
C ALA A 20 18.30 5.20 5.27
N ALA A 21 19.19 5.88 4.53
CA ALA A 21 19.56 7.26 4.80
C ALA A 21 18.45 8.27 4.49
N GLN A 22 17.48 7.87 3.65
CA GLN A 22 16.29 8.68 3.36
C GLN A 22 15.12 8.31 4.29
N HIS A 23 15.29 7.35 5.20
CA HIS A 23 14.25 6.87 6.12
C HIS A 23 12.94 6.49 5.40
N THR A 24 13.06 5.92 4.20
CA THR A 24 11.92 5.61 3.33
C THR A 24 12.02 4.20 2.79
N ILE A 25 10.84 3.66 2.44
CA ILE A 25 10.72 2.49 1.59
C ILE A 25 10.35 2.97 0.19
N ARG A 26 11.10 2.51 -0.80
CA ARG A 26 10.93 2.86 -2.20
C ARG A 26 10.34 1.67 -2.95
N ARG A 27 9.59 1.96 -3.99
CA ARG A 27 9.01 0.99 -4.92
C ARG A 27 9.62 1.23 -6.30
N LEU A 28 10.07 0.17 -6.97
CA LEU A 28 10.50 0.14 -8.36
C LEU A 28 9.65 -0.87 -9.11
N THR A 29 8.82 -0.39 -10.01
CA THR A 29 7.94 -1.22 -10.85
C THR A 29 8.70 -1.80 -12.06
N PRO A 30 8.21 -2.89 -12.69
CA PRO A 30 8.88 -3.52 -13.83
C PRO A 30 9.11 -2.61 -15.05
N ASP A 31 8.30 -1.56 -15.20
CA ASP A 31 8.43 -0.52 -16.23
C ASP A 31 9.47 0.56 -15.86
N GLY A 32 10.18 0.41 -14.74
CA GLY A 32 11.29 1.28 -14.34
C GLY A 32 10.89 2.47 -13.48
N HIS A 33 9.62 2.62 -13.10
CA HIS A 33 9.17 3.77 -12.32
C HIS A 33 9.49 3.62 -10.83
N VAL A 34 10.20 4.61 -10.26
CA VAL A 34 10.54 4.66 -8.84
C VAL A 34 9.63 5.62 -8.07
N SER A 35 9.02 5.17 -6.99
CA SER A 35 8.23 6.01 -6.08
C SER A 35 8.57 5.75 -4.61
N THR A 36 8.09 6.60 -3.71
CA THR A 36 8.14 6.36 -2.26
C THR A 36 6.80 5.76 -1.83
N VAL A 37 6.84 4.57 -1.24
CA VAL A 37 5.64 3.86 -0.74
C VAL A 37 5.40 4.14 0.73
N ALA A 38 6.45 4.40 1.51
CA ALA A 38 6.32 4.79 2.91
C ALA A 38 7.53 5.58 3.41
N GLY A 39 7.32 6.34 4.49
CA GLY A 39 8.27 7.33 5.00
C GLY A 39 8.13 8.69 4.29
N LEU A 40 8.91 9.68 4.73
CA LEU A 40 8.94 11.02 4.17
C LEU A 40 10.40 11.41 3.93
N VAL A 41 10.74 11.73 2.69
CA VAL A 41 12.09 12.14 2.32
C VAL A 41 12.50 13.39 3.08
N GLY A 42 13.66 13.36 3.72
CA GLY A 42 14.23 14.51 4.44
C GLY A 42 13.64 14.75 5.83
N ALA A 43 12.66 13.95 6.26
CA ALA A 43 12.28 13.86 7.67
C ALA A 43 13.06 12.71 8.30
N ASP A 44 13.68 12.95 9.45
CA ASP A 44 14.25 11.89 10.25
C ASP A 44 13.16 11.20 11.09
N GLY A 45 13.40 9.92 11.40
CA GLY A 45 12.52 9.17 12.30
C GLY A 45 12.57 9.67 13.74
N ALA A 46 13.54 10.53 14.07
CA ALA A 46 13.80 11.03 15.43
C ALA A 46 12.69 11.94 15.97
N ASN A 47 12.05 12.73 15.10
CA ASN A 47 10.99 13.67 15.50
C ASN A 47 9.57 13.10 15.30
N GLY A 48 9.43 11.81 15.00
CA GLY A 48 8.14 11.15 14.77
C GLY A 48 7.44 11.51 13.45
N LEU A 49 8.05 12.37 12.63
CA LEU A 49 7.49 12.81 11.34
C LEU A 49 7.79 11.82 10.20
N ALA A 50 8.97 11.19 10.20
CA ALA A 50 9.22 10.02 9.36
C ALA A 50 8.80 8.74 10.08
N ARG A 51 8.04 7.89 9.39
CA ARG A 51 7.48 6.66 9.96
C ARG A 51 8.53 5.56 10.18
N PHE A 52 9.76 5.74 9.69
CA PHE A 52 10.90 4.83 9.87
C PHE A 52 12.12 5.60 10.35
N PHE A 53 13.04 4.90 11.02
CA PHE A 53 14.37 5.34 11.38
C PHE A 53 15.41 4.27 10.99
N ASN A 54 16.11 4.54 9.88
CA ASN A 54 17.07 3.61 9.28
C ASN A 54 16.48 2.21 9.03
N PRO A 55 15.53 2.06 8.09
CA PRO A 55 15.10 0.73 7.69
C PRO A 55 16.24 0.01 6.97
N TYR A 56 16.52 -1.24 7.33
CA TYR A 56 17.54 -2.08 6.68
C TYR A 56 16.93 -3.35 6.11
N GLY A 57 16.23 -4.10 6.96
CA GLY A 57 15.64 -5.40 6.63
C GLY A 57 14.34 -5.28 5.83
N LEU A 58 14.17 -6.02 4.73
CA LEU A 58 12.92 -6.16 3.97
C LEU A 58 12.59 -7.61 3.65
N ALA A 59 11.31 -7.99 3.83
CA ALA A 59 10.80 -9.28 3.37
C ALA A 59 9.34 -9.19 2.91
N ILE A 60 8.98 -9.92 1.86
CA ILE A 60 7.59 -10.09 1.44
C ILE A 60 6.99 -11.27 2.20
N ALA A 61 5.96 -11.02 3.01
CA ALA A 61 5.20 -12.05 3.70
C ALA A 61 4.25 -12.79 2.72
N ALA A 62 3.71 -13.94 3.13
CA ALA A 62 2.88 -14.81 2.27
C ALA A 62 1.69 -14.07 1.61
N ARG A 63 1.10 -13.08 2.30
CA ARG A 63 0.00 -12.24 1.79
C ARG A 63 0.44 -11.06 0.93
N GLY A 64 1.73 -10.96 0.60
CA GLY A 64 2.30 -9.87 -0.18
C GLY A 64 2.61 -8.62 0.64
N HIS A 65 2.36 -8.64 1.95
CA HIS A 65 2.72 -7.55 2.86
C HIS A 65 4.24 -7.42 2.96
N LEU A 66 4.71 -6.19 3.19
CA LEU A 66 6.13 -5.94 3.35
C LEU A 66 6.44 -5.81 4.83
N VAL A 67 7.29 -6.72 5.32
CA VAL A 67 7.87 -6.66 6.66
C VAL A 67 9.15 -5.85 6.58
N VAL A 68 9.29 -4.87 7.47
CA VAL A 68 10.38 -3.91 7.51
C VAL A 68 11.05 -3.96 8.87
N ALA A 69 12.36 -4.18 8.91
CA ALA A 69 13.15 -3.97 10.12
C ALA A 69 13.47 -2.48 10.26
N ASP A 70 12.72 -1.80 11.13
CA ASP A 70 12.88 -0.39 11.43
C ASP A 70 13.97 -0.20 12.50
N THR A 71 15.22 -0.31 12.04
CA THR A 71 16.36 -0.77 12.84
C THR A 71 16.65 0.13 14.04
N TYR A 72 16.66 1.45 13.86
CA TYR A 72 16.97 2.36 14.97
C TYR A 72 15.78 2.67 15.85
N ASN A 73 14.57 2.38 15.38
CA ASN A 73 13.39 2.32 16.25
C ASN A 73 13.27 0.99 16.99
N GLN A 74 14.16 0.02 16.75
CA GLN A 74 14.13 -1.30 17.39
C GLN A 74 12.79 -2.03 17.25
N THR A 75 12.11 -1.82 16.12
CA THR A 75 10.80 -2.43 15.84
C THR A 75 10.79 -3.14 14.50
N VAL A 76 9.85 -4.05 14.36
CA VAL A 76 9.44 -4.60 13.06
C VAL A 76 8.11 -3.96 12.70
N ARG A 77 8.00 -3.46 11.47
CA ARG A 77 6.77 -2.85 10.94
C ARG A 77 6.26 -3.66 9.77
N GLU A 78 4.95 -3.67 9.61
CA GLU A 78 4.27 -4.32 8.49
C GLU A 78 3.56 -3.25 7.66
N LEU A 79 3.78 -3.28 6.35
CA LEU A 79 3.01 -2.51 5.38
C LEU A 79 2.08 -3.48 4.67
N LEU A 80 0.77 -3.23 4.83
CA LEU A 80 -0.25 -4.05 4.20
C LEU A 80 -0.26 -3.78 2.70
N ALA A 81 -0.23 -4.85 1.91
CA ALA A 81 -0.44 -4.80 0.48
C ALA A 81 -1.96 -4.80 0.19
N PRO A 82 -2.41 -4.22 -0.94
CA PRO A 82 -1.62 -3.57 -1.98
C PRO A 82 -1.12 -2.19 -1.56
N PHE A 83 0.13 -1.90 -1.93
CA PHE A 83 0.84 -0.69 -1.53
C PHE A 83 0.48 0.56 -2.34
N ALA A 84 -0.27 0.38 -3.42
CA ALA A 84 -0.80 1.43 -4.26
C ALA A 84 -2.31 1.19 -4.40
N VAL A 85 -3.10 2.03 -3.74
CA VAL A 85 -4.53 2.12 -3.98
C VAL A 85 -4.79 3.52 -4.55
N GLY A 86 -5.19 3.56 -5.81
CA GLY A 86 -5.61 4.78 -6.49
C GLY A 86 -7.13 4.93 -6.41
N VAL A 87 -7.61 6.16 -6.27
CA VAL A 87 -9.03 6.48 -6.36
C VAL A 87 -9.20 7.61 -7.36
N ALA A 88 -10.02 7.40 -8.39
CA ALA A 88 -10.35 8.39 -9.41
C ALA A 88 -11.86 8.59 -9.51
N ALA A 89 -12.30 9.79 -9.86
CA ALA A 89 -13.70 10.04 -10.16
C ALA A 89 -14.12 9.32 -11.46
N SER A 90 -15.31 8.75 -11.47
CA SER A 90 -16.02 8.23 -12.64
C SER A 90 -17.41 8.84 -12.64
N GLY A 91 -18.03 9.08 -13.80
CA GLY A 91 -19.22 9.95 -13.93
C GLY A 91 -20.27 9.82 -12.81
N ASN A 92 -20.59 8.57 -12.39
CA ASN A 92 -21.55 8.27 -11.31
C ASN A 92 -20.93 7.57 -10.08
N GLY A 93 -19.61 7.64 -9.86
CA GLY A 93 -18.96 6.91 -8.77
C GLY A 93 -17.45 7.16 -8.64
N ARG A 94 -16.76 6.30 -7.90
CA ARG A 94 -15.29 6.33 -7.77
C ARG A 94 -14.70 5.01 -8.23
N ILE A 95 -13.68 5.05 -9.09
CA ILE A 95 -12.90 3.87 -9.45
C ILE A 95 -11.80 3.71 -8.41
N VAL A 96 -11.84 2.61 -7.68
CA VAL A 96 -10.77 2.18 -6.77
C VAL A 96 -9.92 1.17 -7.54
N VAL A 97 -8.64 1.47 -7.72
CA VAL A 97 -7.69 0.64 -8.49
C VAL A 97 -6.50 0.27 -7.61
N TRP A 98 -6.01 -0.97 -7.75
CA TRP A 98 -4.84 -1.44 -7.00
C TRP A 98 -3.95 -2.38 -7.83
N GLU A 99 -2.68 -2.45 -7.44
CA GLU A 99 -1.77 -3.48 -7.93
C GLU A 99 -2.13 -4.85 -7.34
N ALA A 100 -2.25 -5.85 -8.20
CA ALA A 100 -2.64 -7.21 -7.83
C ALA A 100 -1.61 -8.25 -8.27
N VAL A 101 -1.66 -9.41 -7.63
CA VAL A 101 -0.92 -10.61 -8.05
C VAL A 101 -1.90 -11.52 -8.77
N VAL A 102 -1.59 -11.87 -10.02
CA VAL A 102 -2.44 -12.75 -10.84
C VAL A 102 -2.67 -14.08 -10.12
N GLY A 103 -3.92 -14.52 -10.09
CA GLY A 103 -4.34 -15.75 -9.42
C GLY A 103 -4.71 -15.58 -7.94
N MET A 104 -4.48 -14.41 -7.34
CA MET A 104 -4.88 -14.13 -5.96
C MET A 104 -6.24 -13.42 -5.88
N SER A 105 -6.86 -13.47 -4.71
CA SER A 105 -8.22 -12.98 -4.44
C SER A 105 -8.20 -11.81 -3.47
N TYR A 106 -9.00 -10.79 -3.79
CA TYR A 106 -9.01 -9.52 -3.08
C TYR A 106 -10.42 -9.13 -2.65
N GLN A 107 -10.54 -8.59 -1.44
CA GLN A 107 -11.76 -7.95 -0.94
C GLN A 107 -11.53 -6.44 -0.84
N ALA A 108 -12.22 -5.68 -1.69
CA ALA A 108 -12.24 -4.24 -1.62
C ALA A 108 -13.29 -3.77 -0.60
N GLN A 109 -12.90 -2.85 0.28
CA GLN A 109 -13.75 -2.35 1.35
C GLN A 109 -13.66 -0.83 1.49
N PHE A 110 -14.71 -0.23 2.04
CA PHE A 110 -14.78 1.20 2.32
C PHE A 110 -15.39 1.50 3.69
N ILE A 111 -15.10 2.71 4.19
CA ILE A 111 -15.81 3.37 5.28
C ILE A 111 -16.09 4.82 4.90
N ASP A 112 -17.21 5.37 5.41
CA ASP A 112 -17.54 6.78 5.23
C ASP A 112 -17.16 7.59 6.47
N GLY A 113 -16.14 8.44 6.31
CA GLY A 113 -15.57 9.23 7.40
C GLY A 113 -14.65 8.43 8.32
N LEU A 114 -13.72 9.13 8.97
CA LEU A 114 -12.75 8.52 9.91
C LEU A 114 -13.39 7.99 11.20
N ALA A 115 -14.60 8.47 11.53
CA ALA A 115 -15.32 8.02 12.71
C ALA A 115 -15.98 6.65 12.53
N ALA A 116 -16.23 6.22 11.29
CA ALA A 116 -16.84 4.93 11.00
C ALA A 116 -15.89 3.78 11.39
N GLN A 117 -16.43 2.84 12.17
CA GLN A 117 -15.65 1.71 12.71
C GLN A 117 -15.86 0.41 11.92
N VAL A 118 -16.86 0.36 11.03
CA VAL A 118 -17.27 -0.86 10.34
C VAL A 118 -16.98 -0.73 8.85
N TRP A 119 -16.04 -1.54 8.36
CA TRP A 119 -15.70 -1.64 6.95
C TRP A 119 -16.77 -2.41 6.18
N GLN A 120 -17.24 -1.82 5.08
CA GLN A 120 -18.24 -2.39 4.19
C GLN A 120 -17.58 -2.92 2.91
N ASN A 121 -18.06 -4.04 2.39
CA ASN A 121 -17.56 -4.60 1.13
C ASN A 121 -18.11 -3.80 -0.06
N LEU A 122 -17.23 -3.38 -0.98
CA LEU A 122 -17.64 -2.74 -2.23
C LEU A 122 -18.19 -3.74 -3.26
N SER A 123 -17.79 -5.01 -3.14
CA SER A 123 -18.14 -6.10 -4.06
C SER A 123 -17.92 -7.45 -3.36
N PRO A 124 -18.39 -8.58 -3.93
CA PRO A 124 -17.85 -9.90 -3.63
C PRO A 124 -16.34 -9.97 -3.89
N PRO A 125 -15.61 -10.98 -3.37
CA PRO A 125 -14.19 -11.16 -3.68
C PRO A 125 -13.88 -11.16 -5.17
N ILE A 126 -12.79 -10.49 -5.54
CA ILE A 126 -12.32 -10.38 -6.93
C ILE A 126 -11.03 -11.19 -7.09
N SER A 127 -11.06 -12.20 -7.95
CA SER A 127 -9.85 -12.92 -8.37
C SER A 127 -9.13 -12.15 -9.46
N ALA A 128 -7.85 -11.86 -9.24
CA ALA A 128 -7.04 -11.05 -10.15
C ALA A 128 -6.63 -11.85 -11.39
N SER A 129 -7.08 -11.42 -12.57
CA SER A 129 -6.65 -11.94 -13.87
C SER A 129 -5.50 -11.12 -14.50
N SER A 130 -5.14 -9.99 -13.88
CA SER A 130 -4.06 -9.10 -14.32
C SER A 130 -3.33 -8.51 -13.11
N THR A 131 -2.24 -7.78 -13.35
CA THR A 131 -1.47 -7.08 -12.32
C THR A 131 -2.15 -5.80 -11.81
N THR A 132 -3.33 -5.45 -12.34
CA THR A 132 -4.08 -4.26 -11.95
C THR A 132 -5.57 -4.57 -11.93
N VAL A 133 -6.18 -4.44 -10.77
CA VAL A 133 -7.61 -4.69 -10.57
C VAL A 133 -8.30 -3.40 -10.17
N SER A 134 -9.54 -3.22 -10.59
CA SER A 134 -10.36 -2.08 -10.19
C SER A 134 -11.77 -2.49 -9.82
N VAL A 135 -12.39 -1.74 -8.91
CA VAL A 135 -13.82 -1.81 -8.59
C VAL A 135 -14.42 -0.40 -8.60
N ILE A 136 -15.69 -0.29 -8.97
CA ILE A 136 -16.42 0.97 -8.90
C ILE A 136 -17.19 1.02 -7.58
N ASP A 137 -16.97 2.08 -6.84
CA ASP A 137 -17.79 2.49 -5.71
C ASP A 137 -18.94 3.38 -6.21
N PHE A 138 -20.17 2.85 -6.11
CA PHE A 138 -21.42 3.56 -6.41
C PHE A 138 -22.12 4.08 -5.16
N SER A 139 -21.50 3.99 -3.98
CA SER A 139 -22.10 4.53 -2.75
C SER A 139 -22.34 6.03 -2.94
N SER A 140 -23.58 6.47 -2.70
CA SER A 140 -23.93 7.88 -2.78
C SER A 140 -23.02 8.65 -1.83
N PRO A 141 -22.30 9.69 -2.28
CA PRO A 141 -21.49 10.49 -1.39
C PRO A 141 -22.42 11.09 -0.33
N GLY A 142 -22.33 10.59 0.90
CA GLY A 142 -22.85 11.31 2.06
C GLY A 142 -22.22 12.70 2.03
N SER A 143 -23.04 13.75 2.01
CA SER A 143 -22.75 15.12 1.54
C SER A 143 -21.63 15.90 2.25
N SER A 144 -20.75 15.25 3.01
CA SER A 144 -19.61 15.88 3.68
C SER A 144 -18.50 14.91 4.15
N SER A 145 -18.62 13.60 3.92
CA SER A 145 -17.68 12.62 4.50
C SER A 145 -16.72 12.05 3.44
N SER A 146 -15.41 12.22 3.63
CA SER A 146 -14.40 11.51 2.84
C SER A 146 -14.57 10.00 3.01
N SER A 147 -14.59 9.24 1.92
CA SER A 147 -14.57 7.77 2.01
C SER A 147 -13.12 7.28 2.04
N PHE A 148 -12.86 6.26 2.85
CA PHE A 148 -11.56 5.62 2.96
C PHE A 148 -11.66 4.20 2.44
N TYR A 149 -10.63 3.77 1.74
CA TYR A 149 -10.60 2.48 1.07
C TYR A 149 -9.47 1.62 1.62
N ARG A 150 -9.71 0.32 1.69
CA ARG A 150 -8.67 -0.68 1.90
C ARG A 150 -8.95 -1.88 1.01
N ILE A 151 -7.88 -2.57 0.66
CA ILE A 151 -7.94 -3.81 -0.10
C ILE A 151 -7.27 -4.88 0.74
N LEU A 152 -7.94 -6.00 0.94
CA LEU A 152 -7.41 -7.15 1.66
C LEU A 152 -7.18 -8.29 0.68
N ARG A 153 -6.00 -8.91 0.71
CA ARG A 153 -5.81 -10.22 0.09
C ARG A 153 -6.39 -11.29 1.02
N ILE A 154 -7.21 -12.20 0.49
CA ILE A 154 -8.04 -13.11 1.30
C ILE A 154 -7.74 -14.59 1.10
N ASP A 155 -6.69 -14.91 0.35
CA ASP A 155 -6.18 -16.26 0.09
C ASP A 155 -4.71 -16.46 0.46
#